data_AF-A0A7U3D3Z5-F1
#
_entry.id   AF-A0A7U3D3Z5-F1
#
_cell.length_a   1.000
_cell.length_b   1.000
_cell.length_c   1.000
_cell.angle_alpha   90.00
_cell.angle_beta   90.00
_cell.angle_gamma   90.00
#
_symmetry.space_group_name_H-M   'P 1'
#
loop_
_entity.id
_entity.type
_entity.pdbx_description
1 polymer ?
#
loop_
_entity_poly.entity_id
_entity_poly.type
_entity_poly.pdbx_seq_one_letter_code
_entity_poly.pdbx_strand_id
1 'polypeptide(L)'
;MSGPALRNQDSHHAIHEANAGEIQEAMSMLTGMGDKDTKTVSEIRQALLDLWEEKVMAHAMEEEKGLYRDILNSRPETKETLVRLSRDHQLLGLLLEKAKTQLRVQSAEEFIAINRAMLLLLEIHSDEEEKIL
;
A
#
# COMPACT_ATOMS: atom_id res chain seq x y z
N MET A 1 -15.55 11.97 0.84
CA MET A 1 -15.03 13.06 1.67
C MET A 1 -14.10 12.37 2.63
N SER A 2 -12.80 12.64 2.54
CA SER A 2 -11.82 11.99 3.41
C SER A 2 -12.20 12.27 4.86
N GLY A 3 -12.35 11.22 5.66
CA GLY A 3 -12.91 11.30 7.00
C GLY A 3 -12.04 12.10 7.99
N PRO A 4 -12.57 12.46 9.17
CA PRO A 4 -11.81 13.15 10.21
C PRO A 4 -10.56 12.39 10.67
N ALA A 5 -10.62 11.05 10.64
CA ALA A 5 -9.53 10.16 11.01
C ALA A 5 -8.28 10.38 10.15
N LEU A 6 -8.43 10.71 8.86
CA LEU A 6 -7.29 10.90 7.96
C LEU A 6 -6.41 12.10 8.35
N ARG A 7 -6.97 13.08 9.08
CA ARG A 7 -6.30 14.34 9.46
C ARG A 7 -5.73 14.32 10.87
N ASN A 8 -5.96 13.26 11.64
CA ASN A 8 -5.40 13.10 12.96
C ASN A 8 -4.20 12.15 12.86
N GLN A 9 -3.02 12.61 13.29
CA GLN A 9 -1.78 11.85 13.16
C GLN A 9 -1.87 10.44 13.76
N ASP A 10 -2.40 10.29 14.98
CA ASP A 10 -2.53 8.97 15.63
C ASP A 10 -3.46 8.03 14.85
N SER A 11 -4.59 8.56 14.36
CA SER A 11 -5.55 7.79 13.57
C SER A 11 -4.99 7.42 12.20
N HIS A 12 -4.20 8.30 11.60
CA HIS A 12 -3.55 8.09 10.32
C HIS A 12 -2.47 7.00 10.44
N HIS A 13 -1.61 7.11 11.44
CA HIS A 13 -0.63 6.09 11.79
C HIS A 13 -1.27 4.73 12.03
N ALA A 14 -2.37 4.68 12.78
CA ALA A 14 -3.10 3.43 13.02
C ALA A 14 -3.64 2.78 11.73
N ILE A 15 -3.98 3.58 10.70
CA ILE A 15 -4.37 3.04 9.39
C ILE A 15 -3.17 2.44 8.66
N HIS A 16 -2.01 3.10 8.70
CA HIS A 16 -0.77 2.56 8.13
C HIS A 16 -0.37 1.24 8.78
N GLU A 17 -0.34 1.19 10.10
CA GLU A 17 -0.01 -0.03 10.84
C GLU A 17 -0.99 -1.16 10.53
N ALA A 18 -2.30 -0.87 10.50
CA ALA A 18 -3.31 -1.88 10.19
C ALA A 18 -3.16 -2.43 8.77
N ASN A 19 -2.99 -1.55 7.77
CA ASN A 19 -2.83 -1.96 6.38
C ASN A 19 -1.55 -2.80 6.18
N ALA A 20 -0.42 -2.35 6.72
CA ALA A 20 0.85 -3.08 6.65
C ALA A 20 0.76 -4.44 7.37
N GLY A 21 0.13 -4.49 8.54
CA GLY A 21 -0.05 -5.71 9.33
C GLY A 21 -0.88 -6.77 8.60
N GLU A 22 -2.02 -6.39 8.01
CA GLU A 22 -2.86 -7.31 7.23
C GLU A 22 -2.11 -7.89 6.02
N ILE A 23 -1.34 -7.05 5.33
CA ILE A 23 -0.50 -7.47 4.18
C ILE A 23 0.62 -8.41 4.63
N GLN A 24 1.30 -8.10 5.74
CA GLN A 24 2.36 -8.93 6.31
C GLN A 24 1.84 -10.29 6.76
N GLU A 25 0.66 -10.35 7.35
CA GLU A 25 0.01 -11.60 7.75
C GLU A 25 -0.29 -12.47 6.52
N ALA A 26 -0.93 -11.90 5.49
CA ALA A 26 -1.23 -12.61 4.25
C ALA A 26 0.04 -13.09 3.53
N MET A 27 1.10 -12.28 3.51
CA MET A 27 2.42 -12.66 2.98
C MET A 27 3.08 -13.79 3.77
N SER A 28 2.95 -13.78 5.10
CA SER A 28 3.47 -14.84 5.96
C SER A 28 2.75 -16.17 5.71
N MET A 29 1.43 -16.15 5.54
CA MET A 29 0.65 -17.33 5.15
C MET A 29 1.09 -17.86 3.78
N LEU A 30 1.24 -16.97 2.80
CA LEU A 30 1.66 -17.34 1.44
C LEU A 30 3.04 -17.99 1.41
N THR A 31 4.01 -17.42 2.13
CA THR A 31 5.39 -17.93 2.18
C THR A 31 5.50 -19.24 2.96
N GLY A 32 4.70 -19.45 4.01
CA GLY A 32 4.66 -20.69 4.77
C GLY A 32 4.10 -21.90 4.02
N MET A 33 3.32 -21.67 2.95
CA MET A 33 2.73 -22.75 2.13
C MET A 33 3.69 -23.34 1.08
N GLY A 34 4.77 -22.64 0.73
CA GLY A 34 5.72 -23.04 -0.32
C GLY A 34 5.12 -23.09 -1.73
N ASP A 35 5.81 -23.75 -2.67
CA ASP A 35 5.42 -23.82 -4.09
C ASP A 35 4.28 -24.78 -4.41
N LYS A 36 3.48 -25.18 -3.42
CA LYS A 36 2.35 -26.08 -3.66
C LYS A 36 1.24 -25.29 -4.33
N ASP A 37 1.08 -25.47 -5.64
CA ASP A 37 -0.03 -24.91 -6.40
C ASP A 37 -1.35 -25.56 -5.96
N THR A 38 -1.93 -24.98 -4.91
CA THR A 38 -3.21 -25.37 -4.32
C THR A 38 -4.20 -24.22 -4.47
N LYS A 39 -5.49 -24.56 -4.51
CA LYS A 39 -6.58 -23.58 -4.51
C LYS A 39 -6.39 -22.51 -3.42
N THR A 40 -5.93 -22.92 -2.24
CA THR A 40 -5.67 -22.04 -1.10
C THR A 40 -4.56 -21.01 -1.37
N VAL A 41 -3.47 -21.40 -2.03
CA VAL A 41 -2.39 -20.45 -2.41
C VAL A 41 -2.91 -19.42 -3.40
N SER A 42 -3.71 -19.83 -4.37
CA SER A 42 -4.35 -18.92 -5.33
C SER A 42 -5.31 -17.94 -4.65
N GLU A 43 -6.11 -18.41 -3.69
CA GLU A 43 -7.02 -17.57 -2.90
C GLU A 43 -6.27 -16.54 -2.06
N ILE A 44 -5.15 -16.92 -1.41
CA ILE A 44 -4.32 -15.98 -0.64
C ILE A 44 -3.69 -14.92 -1.55
N ARG A 45 -3.20 -15.30 -2.73
CA ARG A 45 -2.64 -14.33 -3.69
C ARG A 45 -3.71 -13.33 -4.17
N GLN A 46 -4.93 -13.80 -4.43
CA GLN A 46 -6.04 -12.92 -4.79
C GLN A 46 -6.38 -11.98 -3.63
N ALA A 47 -6.56 -12.51 -2.42
CA ALA A 47 -6.85 -11.71 -1.23
C ALA A 47 -5.77 -10.65 -0.98
N LEU A 48 -4.50 -10.96 -1.26
CA LEU A 48 -3.41 -9.99 -1.12
C LEU A 48 -3.55 -8.82 -2.12
N LEU A 49 -3.96 -9.10 -3.37
CA LEU A 49 -4.24 -8.03 -4.34
C LEU A 49 -5.42 -7.17 -3.90
N ASP A 50 -6.47 -7.81 -3.38
CA ASP A 50 -7.67 -7.11 -2.89
C ASP A 50 -7.29 -6.19 -1.70
N LEU A 51 -6.43 -6.64 -0.79
CA LEU A 51 -5.91 -5.81 0.31
C LEU A 51 -5.16 -4.56 -0.22
N TRP A 52 -4.29 -4.72 -1.22
CA TRP A 52 -3.61 -3.56 -1.83
C TRP A 52 -4.60 -2.59 -2.47
N GLU A 53 -5.60 -3.07 -3.20
CA GLU A 53 -6.59 -2.22 -3.87
C GLU A 53 -7.51 -1.50 -2.89
N GLU A 54 -8.13 -2.26 -1.99
CA GLU A 54 -9.21 -1.79 -1.14
C GLU A 54 -8.71 -1.01 0.08
N LYS A 55 -7.50 -1.31 0.55
CA LYS A 55 -6.92 -0.64 1.72
C LYS A 55 -5.91 0.41 1.32
N VAL A 56 -4.82 0.02 0.66
CA VAL A 56 -3.69 0.93 0.42
C VAL A 56 -3.99 1.92 -0.70
N MET A 57 -4.40 1.44 -1.87
CA MET A 57 -4.67 2.33 -3.01
C MET A 57 -5.89 3.23 -2.76
N ALA A 58 -6.92 2.72 -2.07
CA ALA A 58 -8.07 3.53 -1.68
C ALA A 58 -7.69 4.64 -0.67
N HIS A 59 -6.82 4.33 0.29
CA HIS A 59 -6.28 5.32 1.25
C HIS A 59 -5.48 6.40 0.54
N ALA A 60 -4.52 6.01 -0.31
CA ALA A 60 -3.73 6.90 -1.17
C ALA A 60 -4.60 7.86 -1.99
N MET A 61 -5.71 7.38 -2.55
CA MET A 61 -6.64 8.22 -3.31
C MET A 61 -7.33 9.28 -2.45
N GLU A 62 -7.73 8.94 -1.21
CA GLU A 62 -8.40 9.89 -0.32
C GLU A 62 -7.41 10.92 0.28
N GLU A 63 -6.13 10.57 0.40
CA GLU A 63 -5.05 11.50 0.74
C GLU A 63 -4.84 12.55 -0.33
N GLU A 64 -4.58 12.11 -1.57
CA GLU A 64 -4.30 13.03 -2.68
C GLU A 64 -5.48 13.95 -2.97
N LYS A 65 -6.70 13.42 -2.89
CA LYS A 65 -7.94 14.16 -3.15
C LYS A 65 -8.26 15.18 -2.07
N GLY A 66 -7.87 14.89 -0.82
CA GLY A 66 -8.26 15.65 0.36
C GLY A 66 -7.07 16.16 1.15
N LEU A 67 -6.42 15.26 1.89
CA LEU A 67 -5.38 15.58 2.86
C LEU A 67 -4.23 16.41 2.25
N TYR A 68 -3.67 15.96 1.12
CA TYR A 68 -2.52 16.62 0.50
C TYR A 68 -2.86 18.02 0.02
N ARG A 69 -4.08 18.21 -0.49
CA ARG A 69 -4.57 19.53 -0.86
C ARG A 69 -4.67 20.45 0.35
N ASP A 70 -5.18 19.95 1.47
CA ASP A 70 -5.30 20.72 2.72
C ASP A 70 -3.91 21.09 3.28
N ILE A 71 -2.97 20.14 3.27
CA ILE A 71 -1.57 20.37 3.69
C ILE A 71 -0.91 21.41 2.78
N LEU A 72 -1.01 21.28 1.46
CA LEU A 72 -0.40 22.22 0.51
C LEU A 72 -0.94 23.65 0.67
N ASN A 73 -2.25 23.79 0.94
CA ASN A 73 -2.87 25.10 1.15
C ASN A 73 -2.41 25.77 2.45
N SER A 74 -2.14 24.99 3.50
CA SER A 74 -1.71 25.50 4.81
C SER A 74 -0.20 25.67 4.93
N ARG A 75 0.58 24.81 4.26
CA ARG A 75 2.04 24.72 4.29
C ARG A 75 2.60 24.56 2.87
N PRO A 76 2.62 25.63 2.03
CA PRO A 76 3.06 25.56 0.64
C PRO A 76 4.48 25.02 0.43
N GLU A 77 5.35 25.14 1.43
CA GLU A 77 6.72 24.61 1.46
C GLU A 77 6.79 23.08 1.38
N THR A 78 5.70 22.37 1.72
CA THR A 78 5.62 20.90 1.65
C THR A 78 5.43 20.36 0.23
N LYS A 79 5.27 21.25 -0.78
CA LYS A 79 4.97 20.88 -2.17
C LYS A 79 5.88 19.80 -2.73
N GLU A 80 7.20 19.92 -2.54
CA GLU A 80 8.14 18.92 -3.06
C GLU A 80 7.99 17.57 -2.38
N THR A 81 7.71 17.54 -1.07
CA THR A 81 7.44 16.31 -0.33
C THR A 81 6.16 15.65 -0.82
N LEU A 82 5.07 16.40 -0.95
CA LEU A 82 3.79 15.87 -1.45
C LEU A 82 3.92 15.29 -2.87
N VAL A 83 4.74 15.91 -3.74
CA VAL A 83 5.02 15.35 -5.08
C VAL A 83 5.76 14.01 -4.99
N ARG A 84 6.68 13.83 -4.04
CA ARG A 84 7.36 12.55 -3.82
C ARG A 84 6.41 11.49 -3.28
N LEU A 85 5.59 11.83 -2.29
CA LEU A 85 4.59 10.92 -1.73
C LEU A 85 3.59 10.44 -2.78
N SER A 86 3.05 11.34 -3.61
CA SER A 86 2.21 10.96 -4.76
C SER A 86 2.97 10.13 -5.80
N ARG A 87 4.29 10.29 -5.92
CA ARG A 87 5.09 9.44 -6.80
C ARG A 87 5.19 8.02 -6.24
N ASP A 88 5.29 7.86 -4.93
CA ASP A 88 5.33 6.56 -4.28
C ASP A 88 4.00 5.81 -4.48
N HIS A 89 2.85 6.50 -4.39
CA HIS A 89 1.55 5.94 -4.77
C HIS A 89 1.51 5.42 -6.21
N GLN A 90 2.08 6.17 -7.15
CA GLN A 90 2.15 5.73 -8.55
C GLN A 90 3.05 4.49 -8.70
N LEU A 91 4.16 4.42 -7.96
CA LEU A 91 5.06 3.27 -7.98
C LEU A 91 4.37 2.03 -7.38
N LEU A 92 3.64 2.17 -6.27
CA LEU A 92 2.80 1.11 -5.71
C LEU A 92 1.76 0.61 -6.73
N GLY A 93 1.06 1.52 -7.40
CA GLY A 93 0.10 1.15 -8.46
C GLY A 93 0.76 0.40 -9.63
N LEU A 94 1.95 0.80 -10.08
CA LEU A 94 2.69 0.10 -11.13
C LEU A 94 3.14 -1.30 -10.68
N LEU A 95 3.57 -1.45 -9.43
CA LEU A 95 3.95 -2.75 -8.86
C LEU A 95 2.73 -3.66 -8.70
N LEU A 96 1.58 -3.10 -8.31
CA LEU A 96 0.33 -3.84 -8.18
C LEU A 96 -0.12 -4.45 -9.52
N GLU A 97 -0.03 -3.68 -10.61
CA GLU A 97 -0.31 -4.20 -11.97
C GLU A 97 0.68 -5.31 -12.39
N LYS A 98 1.94 -5.21 -11.96
CA LYS A 98 2.92 -6.30 -12.16
C LYS A 98 2.52 -7.54 -11.35
N ALA A 99 2.10 -7.40 -10.09
CA ALA A 99 1.65 -8.51 -9.25
C ALA A 99 0.42 -9.21 -9.84
N LYS A 100 -0.58 -8.44 -10.33
CA LYS A 100 -1.74 -8.98 -11.06
C LYS A 100 -1.33 -9.79 -12.30
N THR A 101 -0.30 -9.34 -13.01
CA THR A 101 0.25 -10.09 -14.15
C THR A 101 0.85 -11.42 -13.70
N GLN A 102 1.61 -11.42 -12.59
CA GLN A 102 2.20 -12.65 -12.03
C GLN A 102 1.17 -13.66 -11.56
N LEU A 103 0.03 -13.20 -11.05
CA LEU A 103 -1.10 -14.08 -10.70
C LEU A 103 -1.57 -14.88 -11.93
N ARG A 104 -1.60 -14.26 -13.12
CA ARG A 104 -2.06 -14.90 -14.37
C ARG A 104 -1.04 -15.90 -14.93
N VAL A 105 0.25 -15.62 -14.77
CA VAL A 105 1.34 -16.50 -15.28
C VAL A 105 1.81 -17.53 -14.25
N GLN A 106 1.17 -17.61 -13.08
CA GLN A 106 1.44 -18.55 -11.98
C GLN A 106 2.87 -18.51 -11.39
N SER A 107 3.63 -17.42 -11.58
CA SER A 107 4.94 -17.29 -10.96
C SER A 107 4.81 -16.91 -9.48
N ALA A 108 4.95 -17.90 -8.60
CA ALA A 108 4.87 -17.74 -7.14
C ALA A 108 5.96 -16.81 -6.60
N GLU A 109 7.20 -17.07 -7.02
CA GLU A 109 8.39 -16.36 -6.56
C GLU A 109 8.33 -14.89 -6.93
N GLU A 110 8.03 -14.58 -8.19
CA GLU A 110 7.96 -13.19 -8.67
C GLU A 110 6.79 -12.44 -8.01
N PHE A 111 5.65 -13.09 -7.83
CA PHE A 111 4.52 -12.50 -7.09
C PHE A 111 4.92 -12.12 -5.66
N ILE A 112 5.62 -13.01 -4.96
CA ILE A 112 6.13 -12.76 -3.60
C ILE A 112 7.18 -11.62 -3.61
N ALA A 113 8.09 -11.62 -4.58
CA ALA A 113 9.13 -10.60 -4.69
C ALA A 113 8.53 -9.20 -4.89
N ILE A 114 7.54 -9.06 -5.78
CA ILE A 114 6.84 -7.80 -6.02
C ILE A 114 6.12 -7.32 -4.76
N ASN A 115 5.42 -8.22 -4.05
CA ASN A 115 4.71 -7.85 -2.82
C ASN A 115 5.65 -7.43 -1.69
N ARG A 116 6.83 -8.06 -1.56
CA ARG A 116 7.88 -7.60 -0.64
C ARG A 116 8.38 -6.20 -0.99
N ALA A 117 8.57 -5.92 -2.28
CA ALA A 117 8.98 -4.60 -2.73
C ALA A 117 7.91 -3.53 -2.46
N MET A 118 6.62 -3.85 -2.67
CA MET A 118 5.52 -2.95 -2.34
C MET A 118 5.43 -2.68 -0.84
N LEU A 119 5.59 -3.72 0.00
CA LEU A 119 5.57 -3.56 1.45
C LEU A 119 6.69 -2.63 1.93
N LEU A 120 7.92 -2.83 1.44
CA LEU A 120 9.05 -1.96 1.78
C LEU A 120 8.82 -0.51 1.34
N LEU A 121 8.24 -0.32 0.14
CA LEU A 121 7.89 1.02 -0.34
C LEU A 121 6.80 1.66 0.52
N LEU A 122 5.79 0.90 0.93
CA LEU A 122 4.72 1.37 1.82
C LEU A 122 5.29 1.83 3.17
N GLU A 123 6.18 1.05 3.78
CA GLU A 123 6.83 1.41 5.06
C GLU A 123 7.61 2.73 4.94
N ILE A 124 8.43 2.88 3.90
CA ILE A 124 9.20 4.12 3.65
C ILE A 124 8.25 5.31 3.40
N HIS A 125 7.18 5.07 2.62
CA HIS A 125 6.19 6.09 2.31
C HIS A 125 5.49 6.58 3.58
N SER A 126 4.96 5.66 4.39
CA SER A 126 4.27 5.97 5.65
C SER A 126 5.15 6.76 6.61
N ASP A 127 6.42 6.36 6.77
CA ASP A 127 7.38 7.07 7.62
C ASP A 127 7.64 8.52 7.15
N GLU A 128 7.70 8.76 5.84
CA GLU A 128 7.93 10.09 5.28
C GLU A 128 6.67 10.97 5.32
N GLU A 129 5.50 10.38 5.10
CA GLU A 129 4.21 11.07 5.16
C GLU A 129 3.88 11.54 6.57
N GLU A 130 4.06 10.67 7.56
CA GLU A 130 3.72 10.99 8.96
C GLU A 130 4.57 12.13 9.53
N LYS A 131 5.74 12.43 8.95
CA LYS A 131 6.57 13.59 9.33
C LYS A 131 5.96 14.94 8.94
N ILE A 132 5.05 14.94 7.97
CA ILE A 132 4.38 16.16 7.50
C ILE A 132 2.93 16.27 7.99
N LEU A 133 2.41 15.28 8.71
CA LEU A 133 1.12 15.37 9.40
C LEU A 133 1.26 16.11 10.72
#